data_AF-A0AAW4X605-F1
#
_entry.id   AF-A0AAW4X605-F1
#
_cell.length_a   1.000
_cell.length_b   1.000
_cell.length_c   1.000
_cell.angle_alpha   90.00
_cell.angle_beta   90.00
_cell.angle_gamma   90.00
#
_symmetry.space_group_name_H-M   'P 1'
#
loop_
_entity.id
_entity.type
_entity.pdbx_description
1 polymer ?
#
loop_
_entity_poly.entity_id
_entity_poly.type
_entity_poly.pdbx_seq_one_letter_code
_entity_poly.pdbx_strand_id
1 'polypeptide(L)'
;MKKSRRIYLALTWLVLIISPFPLIIILNRGLIDTPGHLLAYDLGVVAYVWWLMIVLMSTRPHWLTQQIGMPALYAIHGALDVMALIAATIHRFTFFSMFPLIKQTGNIAWYLEIFFWLTQSSFYQVG
;
A
#
# COMPACT_ATOMS: atom_id res chain seq x y z
N MET A 1 4.75 18.28 19.70
CA MET A 1 4.48 16.82 19.70
C MET A 1 5.40 16.14 20.71
N LYS A 2 4.87 15.35 21.67
CA LYS A 2 5.68 14.67 22.70
C LYS A 2 6.70 13.70 22.05
N LYS A 3 7.90 13.57 22.60
CA LYS A 3 9.01 12.72 22.07
C LYS A 3 8.57 11.28 21.81
N SER A 4 7.78 10.69 22.72
CA SER A 4 7.24 9.33 22.59
C SER A 4 6.36 9.16 21.35
N ARG A 5 5.47 10.13 21.05
CA ARG A 5 4.60 10.09 19.86
C ARG A 5 5.41 10.12 18.55
N ARG A 6 6.51 10.89 18.52
CA ARG A 6 7.42 10.91 17.35
C ARG A 6 8.03 9.54 17.10
N ILE A 7 8.43 8.83 18.16
CA ILE A 7 8.99 7.49 18.06
C ILE A 7 7.94 6.51 17.53
N TYR A 8 6.72 6.51 18.09
CA TYR A 8 5.64 5.64 17.60
C TYR A 8 5.31 5.90 16.13
N LEU A 9 5.29 7.17 15.70
CA LEU A 9 5.07 7.51 14.30
C LEU A 9 6.17 6.94 13.39
N ALA A 10 7.44 7.07 13.78
CA ALA A 10 8.56 6.50 13.03
C ALA A 10 8.50 4.96 12.98
N LEU A 11 8.12 4.31 14.09
CA LEU A 11 7.92 2.87 14.14
C LEU A 11 6.79 2.41 13.23
N THR A 12 5.67 3.13 13.17
CA THR A 12 4.58 2.82 12.25
C THR A 12 5.06 2.83 10.81
N TRP A 13 5.77 3.88 10.38
CA TRP A 13 6.34 3.95 9.04
C TRP A 13 7.34 2.83 8.76
N LEU A 14 8.20 2.50 9.73
CA LEU A 14 9.16 1.41 9.60
C LEU A 14 8.47 0.05 9.39
N VAL A 15 7.40 -0.22 10.15
CA VAL A 15 6.60 -1.45 9.97
C VAL A 15 5.96 -1.47 8.58
N LEU A 16 5.41 -0.35 8.11
CA LEU A 16 4.81 -0.26 6.77
C LEU A 16 5.81 -0.49 5.64
N ILE A 17 7.05 0.00 5.77
CA ILE A 17 8.11 -0.20 4.77
C ILE A 17 8.60 -1.65 4.76
N ILE A 18 8.70 -2.28 5.92
CA ILE A 18 9.22 -3.65 6.06
C ILE A 18 8.16 -4.70 5.68
N SER A 19 6.87 -4.40 5.87
CA SER A 19 5.79 -5.38 5.73
C SER A 19 5.72 -6.12 4.38
N PRO A 20 6.13 -5.56 3.21
CA PRO A 20 6.12 -6.31 1.95
C PRO A 20 7.26 -7.33 1.83
N PHE A 21 8.37 -7.14 2.54
CA PHE A 21 9.60 -7.90 2.35
C PHE A 21 9.45 -9.42 2.51
N PRO A 22 8.71 -9.94 3.53
CA PRO A 22 8.53 -11.37 3.65
C PRO A 22 7.94 -12.01 2.39
N LEU A 23 6.97 -11.36 1.76
CA LEU A 23 6.30 -11.88 0.57
C LEU A 23 7.18 -11.73 -0.68
N ILE A 24 7.93 -10.64 -0.80
CA ILE A 24 8.97 -10.42 -1.84
C ILE A 24 10.03 -11.52 -1.78
N ILE A 25 10.52 -11.85 -0.57
CA ILE A 25 11.55 -12.89 -0.38
C ILE A 25 11.02 -14.26 -0.81
N ILE A 26 9.79 -14.60 -0.46
CA ILE A 26 9.17 -15.87 -0.84
C ILE A 26 9.00 -15.93 -2.37
N LEU A 27 8.50 -14.86 -2.99
CA LEU A 27 8.30 -14.77 -4.43
C LEU A 27 9.62 -14.94 -5.20
N ASN A 28 10.65 -14.16 -4.86
CA ASN A 28 11.94 -14.18 -5.56
C ASN A 28 12.73 -15.49 -5.36
N ARG A 29 12.41 -16.27 -4.33
CA ARG A 29 12.97 -17.63 -4.15
C ARG A 29 12.23 -18.69 -4.94
N GLY A 30 10.92 -18.50 -5.17
CA GLY A 30 10.05 -19.48 -5.82
C GLY A 30 9.86 -19.27 -7.32
N LEU A 31 10.06 -18.06 -7.82
CA LEU A 31 9.84 -17.69 -9.22
C LEU A 31 11.17 -17.41 -9.92
N ILE A 32 11.46 -18.18 -10.98
CA ILE A 32 12.62 -17.96 -11.84
C ILE A 32 12.14 -17.13 -13.04
N ASP A 33 12.56 -15.88 -13.11
CA ASP A 33 12.27 -14.96 -14.22
C ASP A 33 13.44 -13.95 -14.36
N THR A 34 13.37 -13.07 -15.35
CA THR A 34 14.35 -12.00 -15.54
C THR A 34 14.26 -10.97 -14.39
N PRO A 35 15.38 -10.29 -14.03
CA PRO A 35 15.37 -9.28 -12.98
C PRO A 35 14.34 -8.15 -13.20
N GLY A 36 14.09 -7.78 -14.46
CA GLY A 36 13.08 -6.76 -14.80
C GLY A 36 11.66 -7.22 -14.50
N HIS A 37 11.32 -8.47 -14.80
CA HIS A 37 10.03 -9.04 -14.43
C HIS A 37 9.90 -9.23 -12.92
N LEU A 38 10.95 -9.72 -12.26
CA LEU A 38 11.01 -9.83 -10.78
C LEU A 38 10.70 -8.50 -10.09
N LEU A 39 11.35 -7.41 -10.52
CA LEU A 39 11.05 -6.07 -10.02
C LEU A 39 9.59 -5.66 -10.27
N ALA A 40 9.04 -5.97 -11.46
CA ALA A 40 7.65 -5.67 -11.75
C ALA A 40 6.71 -6.42 -10.80
N TYR A 41 6.95 -7.72 -10.53
CA TYR A 41 6.15 -8.48 -9.56
C TYR A 41 6.30 -7.93 -8.13
N ASP A 42 7.51 -7.57 -7.72
CA ASP A 42 7.79 -7.01 -6.39
C ASP A 42 7.01 -5.73 -6.15
N LEU A 43 6.89 -4.85 -7.15
CA LEU A 43 6.05 -3.65 -7.07
C LEU A 43 4.56 -3.98 -6.89
N GLY A 44 4.09 -5.05 -7.54
CA GLY A 44 2.73 -5.56 -7.33
C GLY A 44 2.51 -6.09 -5.91
N VAL A 45 3.51 -6.81 -5.36
CA VAL A 45 3.50 -7.27 -3.96
C VAL A 45 3.50 -6.10 -2.97
N VAL A 46 4.32 -5.07 -3.21
CA VAL A 46 4.35 -3.85 -2.41
C VAL A 46 2.97 -3.19 -2.39
N ALA A 47 2.36 -2.97 -3.56
CA ALA A 47 1.04 -2.37 -3.66
C ALA A 47 -0.02 -3.20 -2.91
N TYR A 48 -0.03 -4.51 -3.12
CA TYR A 48 -0.97 -5.43 -2.45
C TYR A 48 -0.86 -5.36 -0.92
N VAL A 49 0.35 -5.47 -0.38
CA VAL A 49 0.57 -5.44 1.07
C VAL A 49 0.23 -4.08 1.66
N TRP A 50 0.56 -2.98 0.98
CA TRP A 50 0.18 -1.65 1.44
C TRP A 50 -1.33 -1.44 1.43
N TRP A 51 -2.07 -1.93 0.43
CA TRP A 51 -3.54 -1.89 0.47
C TRP A 51 -4.13 -2.69 1.64
N LEU A 52 -3.56 -3.85 2.00
CA LEU A 52 -3.98 -4.55 3.22
C LEU A 52 -3.73 -3.73 4.49
N MET A 53 -2.60 -3.03 4.56
CA MET A 53 -2.28 -2.15 5.69
C MET A 53 -3.21 -0.94 5.75
N ILE A 54 -3.58 -0.38 4.60
CA ILE A 54 -4.55 0.72 4.46
C ILE A 54 -5.92 0.25 4.98
N VAL A 55 -6.39 -0.93 4.55
CA VAL A 55 -7.65 -1.54 5.03
C VAL A 55 -7.59 -1.76 6.55
N LEU A 56 -6.48 -2.29 7.08
CA LEU A 56 -6.30 -2.45 8.52
C LEU A 56 -6.37 -1.11 9.24
N MET A 57 -5.71 -0.07 8.74
CA MET A 57 -5.73 1.27 9.33
C MET A 57 -7.12 1.90 9.29
N SER A 58 -7.93 1.62 8.26
CA SER A 58 -9.32 2.06 8.16
C SER A 58 -10.21 1.53 9.28
N THR A 59 -9.83 0.42 9.94
CA THR A 59 -10.53 -0.09 11.15
C THR A 59 -10.28 0.76 12.40
N ARG A 60 -9.37 1.75 12.32
CA ARG A 60 -8.98 2.65 13.42
C ARG A 60 -8.59 1.88 14.69
N PRO A 61 -7.56 1.00 14.60
CA PRO A 61 -7.18 0.16 15.73
C PRO A 61 -6.86 1.01 16.97
N HIS A 62 -7.48 0.68 18.09
CA HIS A 62 -7.43 1.52 19.30
C HIS A 62 -6.00 1.71 19.82
N TRP A 63 -5.19 0.65 19.80
CA TRP A 63 -3.80 0.68 20.23
C TRP A 63 -2.95 1.64 19.39
N LEU A 64 -3.21 1.76 18.09
CA LEU A 64 -2.46 2.64 17.19
C LEU A 64 -2.92 4.09 17.33
N THR A 65 -4.24 4.30 17.34
CA THR A 65 -4.84 5.64 17.46
C THR A 65 -4.47 6.32 18.78
N GLN A 66 -4.34 5.57 19.87
CA GLN A 66 -3.83 6.09 21.15
C GLN A 66 -2.36 6.55 21.07
N GLN A 67 -1.51 5.84 20.31
CA GLN A 67 -0.08 6.12 20.22
C GLN A 67 0.24 7.31 19.32
N ILE A 68 -0.26 7.30 18.06
CA ILE A 68 0.08 8.31 17.05
C ILE A 68 -0.97 9.42 16.91
N GLY A 69 -2.22 9.16 17.34
CA GLY A 69 -3.35 10.06 17.17
C GLY A 69 -4.07 9.90 15.84
N MET A 70 -5.37 10.23 15.84
CA MET A 70 -6.23 10.16 14.65
C MET A 70 -5.71 10.99 13.45
N PRO A 71 -5.23 12.25 13.62
CA PRO A 71 -4.74 13.03 12.48
C PRO A 71 -3.55 12.38 11.77
N ALA A 72 -2.62 11.79 12.54
CA ALA A 72 -1.48 11.10 11.97
C ALA A 72 -1.88 9.80 11.26
N LEU A 73 -2.84 9.05 11.81
CA LEU A 73 -3.36 7.84 11.16
C LEU A 73 -3.92 8.15 9.75
N TYR A 74 -4.74 9.20 9.62
CA TYR A 74 -5.29 9.59 8.31
C TYR A 74 -4.22 10.10 7.34
N ALA A 75 -3.22 10.85 7.84
CA ALA A 75 -2.11 11.31 7.01
C ALA A 75 -1.28 10.13 6.46
N ILE A 76 -1.00 9.12 7.30
CA ILE A 76 -0.31 7.90 6.87
C ILE A 76 -1.17 7.13 5.87
N HIS A 77 -2.46 6.94 6.17
CA HIS A 77 -3.39 6.23 5.28
C HIS A 77 -3.39 6.85 3.88
N GLY A 78 -3.59 8.16 3.76
CA GLY A 78 -3.61 8.83 2.46
C GLY A 78 -2.24 8.84 1.75
N ALA A 79 -1.14 9.02 2.48
CA ALA A 79 0.19 8.98 1.89
C ALA A 79 0.56 7.58 1.38
N LEU A 80 0.27 6.55 2.19
CA LEU A 80 0.53 5.15 1.84
C LEU A 80 -0.32 4.72 0.65
N ASP A 81 -1.55 5.21 0.57
CA ASP A 81 -2.47 4.95 -0.54
C ASP A 81 -1.92 5.47 -1.88
N VAL A 82 -1.48 6.73 -1.92
CA VAL A 82 -0.81 7.29 -3.11
C VAL A 82 0.44 6.49 -3.48
N MET A 83 1.25 6.09 -2.50
CA MET A 83 2.45 5.27 -2.75
C MET A 83 2.10 3.89 -3.32
N ALA A 84 1.04 3.25 -2.80
CA ALA A 84 0.54 1.97 -3.29
C ALA A 84 0.00 2.09 -4.71
N LEU A 85 -0.76 3.14 -5.02
CA LEU A 85 -1.26 3.42 -6.36
C LEU A 85 -0.12 3.63 -7.37
N ILE A 86 0.94 4.36 -7.00
CA ILE A 86 2.13 4.52 -7.85
C ILE A 86 2.78 3.16 -8.12
N ALA A 87 3.03 2.35 -7.09
CA ALA A 87 3.61 1.02 -7.25
C ALA A 87 2.75 0.11 -8.12
N ALA A 88 1.43 0.10 -7.90
CA ALA A 88 0.46 -0.65 -8.70
C ALA A 88 0.43 -0.19 -10.16
N THR A 89 0.56 1.12 -10.40
CA THR A 89 0.59 1.69 -11.75
C THR A 89 1.85 1.28 -12.50
N ILE A 90 3.02 1.38 -11.86
CA ILE A 90 4.27 0.91 -12.47
C ILE A 90 4.17 -0.59 -12.76
N HIS A 91 3.77 -1.40 -11.77
CA HIS A 91 3.54 -2.83 -11.93
C HIS A 91 2.64 -3.12 -13.15
N ARG A 92 1.46 -2.50 -13.23
CA ARG A 92 0.50 -2.72 -14.31
C ARG A 92 1.07 -2.46 -15.72
N PHE A 93 1.93 -1.46 -15.87
CA PHE A 93 2.49 -1.08 -17.17
C PHE A 93 3.80 -1.80 -17.52
N THR A 94 4.51 -2.37 -16.54
CA THR A 94 5.75 -3.12 -16.76
C THR A 94 5.55 -4.63 -16.75
N PHE A 95 4.40 -5.11 -16.28
CA PHE A 95 4.12 -6.51 -16.08
C PHE A 95 3.22 -7.13 -17.17
N PHE A 96 3.50 -8.41 -17.49
CA PHE A 96 2.64 -9.28 -18.29
C PHE A 96 2.08 -10.44 -17.46
N SER A 97 0.76 -10.44 -17.19
CA SER A 97 0.11 -11.51 -16.41
C SER A 97 -0.01 -12.83 -17.16
N MET A 98 0.52 -13.90 -16.56
CA MET A 98 0.43 -15.27 -17.10
C MET A 98 -0.98 -15.87 -17.00
N PHE A 99 -1.82 -15.38 -16.07
CA PHE A 99 -3.19 -15.85 -15.88
C PHE A 99 -4.23 -14.72 -16.08
N PRO A 100 -5.32 -14.96 -16.86
CA PRO A 100 -6.34 -13.94 -17.13
C PRO A 100 -7.06 -13.43 -15.88
N LEU A 101 -7.35 -14.30 -14.92
CA LEU A 101 -8.07 -13.93 -13.69
C LEU A 101 -7.28 -12.97 -12.81
N ILE A 102 -5.97 -13.20 -12.67
CA ILE A 102 -5.05 -12.32 -11.93
C ILE A 102 -5.02 -10.93 -12.58
N LYS A 103 -4.94 -10.90 -13.91
CA LYS A 103 -4.98 -9.64 -14.68
C LYS A 103 -6.29 -8.88 -14.46
N GLN A 104 -7.43 -9.58 -14.51
CA GLN A 104 -8.74 -8.96 -14.36
C GLN A 104 -8.94 -8.39 -12.95
N THR A 105 -8.64 -9.18 -11.92
CA THR A 105 -8.78 -8.74 -10.52
C THR A 105 -7.82 -7.60 -10.18
N GLY A 106 -6.59 -7.62 -10.70
CA GLY A 106 -5.64 -6.50 -10.58
C GLY A 106 -6.13 -5.22 -11.29
N ASN A 107 -6.69 -5.34 -12.50
CA ASN A 107 -7.27 -4.20 -13.20
C ASN A 107 -8.47 -3.60 -12.45
N ILE A 108 -9.37 -4.44 -11.93
CA ILE A 108 -10.52 -3.99 -11.13
C ILE A 108 -10.04 -3.22 -9.91
N ALA A 109 -9.08 -3.78 -9.15
CA ALA A 109 -8.50 -3.11 -7.99
C ALA A 109 -7.90 -1.75 -8.36
N TRP A 110 -7.12 -1.69 -9.45
CA TRP A 110 -6.51 -0.44 -9.92
C TRP A 110 -7.54 0.63 -10.32
N TYR A 111 -8.62 0.25 -11.02
CA TYR A 111 -9.69 1.20 -11.38
C TYR A 111 -10.48 1.67 -10.16
N LEU A 112 -10.77 0.77 -9.22
CA LEU A 112 -11.43 1.14 -7.97
C LEU A 112 -10.57 2.12 -7.17
N GLU A 113 -9.26 1.90 -7.09
CA GLU A 113 -8.36 2.81 -6.37
C GLU A 113 -8.34 4.20 -7.01
N ILE A 114 -8.24 4.29 -8.34
CA ILE A 114 -8.32 5.58 -9.02
C ILE A 114 -9.65 6.29 -8.71
N PHE A 115 -10.75 5.55 -8.73
CA PHE A 115 -12.06 6.11 -8.40
C PHE A 115 -12.12 6.61 -6.95
N PHE A 116 -11.61 5.84 -5.98
CA PHE A 116 -11.58 6.25 -4.57
C PHE A 116 -10.67 7.45 -4.34
N TRP A 117 -9.48 7.48 -4.94
CA TRP A 117 -8.57 8.61 -4.85
C TRP A 117 -9.20 9.91 -5.38
N LEU A 118 -9.83 9.86 -6.56
CA LEU A 118 -10.53 11.01 -7.14
C LEU A 118 -11.70 11.49 -6.27
N THR A 119 -12.51 10.57 -5.75
CA THR A 119 -13.68 10.93 -4.94
C THR A 119 -13.32 11.38 -3.53
N GLN A 120 -12.31 10.79 -2.91
CA GLN A 120 -11.81 11.17 -1.59
C GLN A 120 -11.21 12.59 -1.59
N SER A 121 -10.53 12.98 -2.68
CA SER A 121 -10.05 14.36 -2.86
C SER A 121 -11.17 15.42 -2.85
N SER A 122 -12.40 15.03 -3.19
CA SER A 122 -13.58 15.91 -3.22
C SER A 122 -14.23 16.11 -1.85
N PHE A 123 -14.08 15.16 -0.91
CA PHE A 123 -14.68 15.24 0.43
C PHE A 123 -13.93 16.20 1.38
N TYR A 124 -12.64 16.43 1.16
CA TYR A 124 -11.84 17.34 2.00
C TYR A 124 -12.07 18.84 1.73
N GLN A 125 -12.91 19.21 0.76
CA GLN A 125 -13.24 20.61 0.47
C GLN A 125 -14.55 21.12 1.11
N VAL A 126 -15.27 20.28 1.86
CA VAL A 126 -16.59 20.62 2.43
C VAL A 126 -16.61 20.49 3.97
N GLY A 127 -15.45 20.37 4.62
CA GLY A 127 -15.30 20.19 6.07
C GLY A 127 -14.68 21.40 6.77
#